data_AF-L1N232-F1
#
_entry.id   AF-L1N232-F1
#
_cell.length_a   1.000
_cell.length_b   1.000
_cell.length_c   1.000
_cell.angle_alpha   90.00
_cell.angle_beta   90.00
_cell.angle_gamma   90.00
#
_symmetry.space_group_name_H-M   'P 1'
#
loop_
_entity.id
_entity.type
_entity.pdbx_description
1 polymer ?
#
loop_
_entity_poly.entity_id
_entity_poly.type
_entity_poly.pdbx_seq_one_letter_code
_entity_poly.pdbx_strand_id
1 'polypeptide(L)' 'MHIEALKETPEIYLPVLEKLRADPSRYVQNSVGNWLNDASKSRPDFVAAVCERWERESPIKETQYIIKKASRTIMGK' A
#
# COMPACT_ATOMS: atom_id res chain seq x y z
N MET A 1 -0.10 10.58 -12.22
CA MET A 1 0.50 11.75 -11.56
C MET A 1 1.79 11.30 -10.88
N HIS A 2 2.94 11.81 -11.31
CA HIS A 2 4.24 11.58 -10.66
C HIS A 2 4.50 12.77 -9.74
N ILE A 3 4.34 12.61 -8.43
CA ILE A 3 4.77 13.61 -7.45
C ILE A 3 6.05 13.05 -6.83
N GLU A 4 7.21 13.59 -7.21
CA GLU A 4 8.51 13.12 -6.73
C GLU A 4 8.66 13.21 -5.21
N ALA A 5 8.04 14.21 -4.58
CA ALA A 5 7.98 14.35 -3.13
C ALA A 5 7.32 13.16 -2.40
N LEU A 6 6.51 12.33 -3.07
CA LEU A 6 5.90 11.13 -2.49
C LEU A 6 6.91 10.00 -2.23
N LYS A 7 8.08 10.03 -2.88
CA LYS A 7 9.07 8.95 -2.79
C LYS A 7 10.00 9.06 -1.58
N GLU A 8 10.20 10.26 -1.05
CA GLU A 8 11.23 10.50 -0.04
C GLU A 8 10.77 10.20 1.39
N THR A 9 9.49 10.42 1.72
CA THR A 9 8.96 10.15 3.08
C THR A 9 7.55 9.54 3.06
N PRO A 10 7.40 8.26 2.66
CA PRO A 10 6.08 7.61 2.55
C PRO A 10 5.33 7.52 3.89
N GLU A 11 6.06 7.57 5.01
CA GLU A 11 5.51 7.49 6.37
C GLU A 11 4.49 8.60 6.68
N ILE A 12 4.61 9.78 6.07
CA ILE A 12 3.71 10.92 6.30
C ILE A 12 2.27 10.58 5.89
N TYR A 13 2.09 9.71 4.89
CA TYR A 13 0.78 9.34 4.37
C TYR A 13 0.23 8.07 5.02
N LEU A 14 1.03 7.32 5.77
CA LEU A 14 0.61 6.07 6.40
C LEU A 14 -0.66 6.24 7.27
N PRO A 15 -0.81 7.28 8.11
CA PRO A 15 -2.02 7.47 8.91
C PRO A 15 -3.29 7.68 8.07
N VAL A 16 -3.16 8.22 6.86
CA VAL A 16 -4.28 8.38 5.92
C VAL A 16 -4.60 7.04 5.28
N LEU A 17 -3.59 6.32 4.80
CA LEU A 17 -3.75 5.03 4.15
C LEU A 17 -4.29 3.96 5.10
N GLU A 18 -3.92 4.01 6.38
CA GLU A 18 -4.44 3.13 7.42
C GLU A 18 -5.96 3.26 7.58
N LYS A 19 -6.51 4.47 7.49
CA LYS A 19 -7.96 4.69 7.52
C LYS A 19 -8.68 4.11 6.29
N LEU A 20 -7.96 3.93 5.19
CA LEU A 20 -8.48 3.46 3.90
C LEU A 20 -8.19 1.98 3.64
N ARG A 21 -7.45 1.30 4.52
CA ARG A 21 -6.97 -0.08 4.30
C ARG A 21 -8.08 -1.13 4.19
N ALA A 22 -9.29 -0.80 4.64
CA ALA A 22 -10.46 -1.65 4.65
C ALA A 22 -11.64 -1.05 3.86
N ASP A 23 -11.38 -0.01 3.04
CA ASP A 23 -12.43 0.68 2.32
C ASP A 23 -13.11 -0.27 1.30
N PRO A 24 -14.46 -0.36 1.28
CA PRO A 24 -15.17 -1.26 0.37
C PRO A 24 -15.12 -0.79 -1.10
N SER A 25 -14.78 0.47 -1.36
CA SER A 25 -14.71 1.01 -2.71
C SER A 25 -13.50 0.46 -3.47
N ARG A 26 -13.77 -0.23 -4.58
CA ARG A 26 -12.74 -0.72 -5.48
C ARG A 26 -11.83 0.39 -6.01
N TYR A 27 -12.36 1.60 -6.17
CA TYR A 27 -11.58 2.76 -6.58
C TYR A 27 -10.55 3.14 -5.52
N VAL A 28 -10.98 3.23 -4.25
CA VAL A 28 -10.09 3.54 -3.12
C VAL A 28 -9.03 2.47 -2.96
N GLN A 29 -9.42 1.20 -2.94
CA GLN A 29 -8.49 0.08 -2.87
C GLN A 29 -7.44 0.12 -4.00
N ASN A 30 -7.88 0.45 -5.22
CA ASN A 30 -6.99 0.57 -6.36
C ASN A 30 -5.98 1.71 -6.20
N SER A 31 -6.42 2.84 -5.66
CA SER A 31 -5.58 4.01 -5.39
C SER A 31 -4.54 3.71 -4.31
N VAL A 32 -4.96 3.18 -3.16
CA VAL A 32 -4.08 2.80 -2.05
C VAL A 32 -3.06 1.77 -2.49
N GLY A 33 -3.49 0.70 -3.17
CA GLY A 33 -2.58 -0.34 -3.66
C GLY A 33 -1.59 0.15 -4.72
N ASN A 34 -1.99 1.08 -5.59
CA ASN A 34 -1.08 1.70 -6.56
C ASN A 34 -0.03 2.57 -5.85
N TRP A 35 -0.45 3.38 -4.89
CA TRP A 35 0.46 4.21 -4.11
C TRP A 35 1.51 3.38 -3.39
N LEU A 36 1.10 2.29 -2.72
CA LEU A 36 2.02 1.38 -2.03
C LEU A 36 2.99 0.70 -3.01
N ASN A 37 2.52 0.28 -4.17
CA ASN A 37 3.37 -0.30 -5.21
C ASN A 37 4.37 0.72 -5.81
N ASP A 38 4.01 2.00 -5.87
CA ASP A 38 4.94 3.04 -6.29
C ASP A 38 5.97 3.36 -5.20
N ALA A 39 5.55 3.39 -3.93
CA ALA A 39 6.45 3.53 -2.78
C ALA A 39 7.43 2.34 -2.67
N SER A 40 7.01 1.13 -3.05
CA SER A 40 7.88 -0.06 -2.96
C SER A 40 9.09 -0.01 -3.89
N LYS A 41 9.06 0.86 -4.92
CA LYS A 41 10.19 1.06 -5.83
C LYS A 41 11.38 1.74 -5.15
N SER A 42 11.13 2.60 -4.16
CA SER A 42 12.18 3.29 -3.39
C SER A 42 12.34 2.75 -1.97
N ARG A 43 11.26 2.23 -1.37
CA ARG A 43 11.21 1.80 0.04
C ARG A 43 10.54 0.40 0.16
N PRO A 44 11.14 -0.66 -0.42
CA PRO A 44 10.54 -1.99 -0.46
C PRO A 44 10.28 -2.58 0.94
N ASP A 45 11.24 -2.45 1.86
CA ASP A 45 11.13 -2.99 3.23
C ASP A 45 9.97 -2.35 4.02
N PHE A 46 9.78 -1.04 3.83
CA PHE A 46 8.65 -0.32 4.44
C PHE A 46 7.32 -0.87 3.95
N VAL A 47 7.17 -1.07 2.64
CA VAL A 47 5.90 -1.56 2.06
C VAL A 47 5.65 -3.01 2.48
N ALA A 48 6.69 -3.84 2.55
CA ALA A 48 6.58 -5.22 3.05
C ALA A 48 6.07 -5.25 4.49
N ALA A 49 6.67 -4.45 5.39
CA ALA A 49 6.26 -4.35 6.78
C ALA A 49 4.81 -3.83 6.94
N VAL A 50 4.40 -2.86 6.13
CA VAL A 50 3.01 -2.36 6.11
C VAL A 50 2.05 -3.47 5.68
N CYS A 51 2.38 -4.20 4.61
CA CYS A 51 1.55 -5.28 4.10
C CYS A 51 1.39 -6.43 5.10
N GLU A 52 2.49 -6.89 5.71
CA GLU A 52 2.47 -7.94 6.72
C GLU A 52 1.62 -7.54 7.94
N ARG A 53 1.80 -6.29 8.42
CA ARG A 53 1.00 -5.77 9.53
C ARG A 53 -0.49 -5.71 9.17
N TRP A 54 -0.82 -5.23 7.98
CA TRP A 54 -2.22 -5.14 7.54
C TRP A 54 -2.86 -6.51 7.32
N GLU A 55 -2.11 -7.50 6.85
CA GLU A 55 -2.58 -8.88 6.73
C GLU A 55 -2.99 -9.46 8.09
N ARG A 56 -2.18 -9.20 9.12
CA ARG A 56 -2.47 -9.63 10.49
C ARG A 56 -3.62 -8.88 11.15
N GLU A 57 -3.67 -7.56 10.98
CA GLU A 57 -4.66 -6.71 11.67
C GLU A 57 -6.03 -6.66 10.95
N SER A 58 -6.07 -6.93 9.65
CA SER A 58 -7.29 -6.85 8.85
C SER A 58 -7.31 -7.93 7.76
N PRO A 59 -7.55 -9.20 8.13
CA PRO A 59 -7.58 -10.33 7.19
C PRO A 59 -8.90 -10.40 6.40
N ILE A 60 -9.33 -9.27 5.85
CA ILE A 60 -10.56 -9.15 5.04
C ILE A 60 -10.23 -8.95 3.56
N LYS A 61 -11.21 -9.24 2.69
CA LYS A 61 -11.02 -9.24 1.23
C LYS A 61 -10.57 -7.88 0.68
N GLU A 62 -11.01 -6.79 1.27
CA GLU A 62 -10.67 -5.41 0.88
C GLU A 62 -9.17 -5.16 1.09
N THR A 63 -8.68 -5.45 2.29
CA THR A 63 -7.26 -5.27 2.67
C THR A 63 -6.36 -6.24 1.91
N GLN A 64 -6.75 -7.51 1.79
CA GLN A 64 -5.99 -8.48 0.99
C GLN A 64 -5.83 -8.06 -0.47
N TYR A 65 -6.87 -7.45 -1.05
CA TYR A 65 -6.79 -6.93 -2.41
C TYR A 65 -5.78 -5.78 -2.53
N ILE A 66 -5.75 -4.87 -1.55
CA ILE A 66 -4.77 -3.79 -1.49
C ILE A 66 -3.35 -4.36 -1.37
N ILE A 67 -3.11 -5.31 -0.47
CA ILE A 67 -1.81 -5.97 -0.24
C ILE A 67 -1.30 -6.65 -1.51
N LYS A 68 -2.17 -7.44 -2.17
CA LYS A 68 -1.84 -8.10 -3.45
C LYS A 68 -1.41 -7.11 -4.52
N LYS A 69 -2.00 -5.91 -4.51
CA LYS A 69 -1.67 -4.86 -5.47
C LYS A 69 -0.37 -4.14 -5.12
N ALA A 70 -0.18 -3.83 -3.84
CA ALA A 70 1.03 -3.21 -3.29
C ALA A 70 2.29 -4.05 -3.56
N SER A 71 2.18 -5.37 -3.52
CA SER A 71 3.31 -6.30 -3.61
C SER A 71 3.73 -6.67 -5.03
N ARG A 72 3.08 -6.15 -6.08
CA ARG A 72 3.33 -6.56 -7.48
C ARG A 72 4.75 -6.31 -7.94
N THR A 73 5.33 -5.17 -7.58
CA THR A 73 6.72 -4.83 -7.95
C THR A 73 7.74 -5.58 -7.08
N ILE A 74 7.38 -5.94 -5.84
CA ILE A 74 8.25 -6.70 -4.93
C ILE A 74 8.31 -8.18 -5.35
N MET A 75 7.17 -8.77 -5.70
CA MET A 75 7.05 -10.17 -6.12
C MET A 75 7.43 -10.44 -7.58
N GLY A 76 7.62 -9.40 -8.39
CA GLY A 76 8.02 -9.49 -9.80
C GLY A 76 9.53 -9.57 -10.03
N LYS A 77 10.30 -9.75 -8.96
CA LYS A 77 11.75 -10.00 -8.97
C LYS A 77 12.04 -11.46 -8.65
#